data_AF-A0A5B0GL80-F1
#
_entry.id   AF-A0A5B0GL80-F1
#
_cell.length_a   1.000
_cell.length_b   1.000
_cell.length_c   1.000
_cell.angle_alpha   90.00
_cell.angle_beta   90.00
_cell.angle_gamma   90.00
#
_symmetry.space_group_name_H-M   'P 1'
#
loop_
_entity.id
_entity.type
_entity.pdbx_description
1 polymer ?
#
loop_
_entity_poly.entity_id
_entity_poly.type
_entity_poly.pdbx_seq_one_letter_code
_entity_poly.pdbx_strand_id
1 'polypeptide(L)'
;MPKEAFRNCVFPDDCIRRFGSDQVSFETPINEDGIGTMSRLVKSEDPILGMAKMNEDNDATLLVMRLNPALRNLGPTILSVELP
;
A
#
# COMPACT_ATOMS: atom_id res chain seq x y z
N MET A 1 -1.50 -17.29 3.41
CA MET A 1 -1.34 -17.03 4.87
C MET A 1 -2.70 -17.07 5.54
N PRO A 2 -2.85 -17.51 6.81
CA PRO A 2 -4.14 -17.58 7.48
C PRO A 2 -4.75 -16.19 7.72
N LYS A 3 -6.08 -16.08 7.74
CA LYS A 3 -6.80 -14.83 7.98
C LYS A 3 -6.44 -14.20 9.33
N GLU A 4 -6.10 -15.00 10.35
CA GLU A 4 -5.68 -14.49 11.66
C GLU A 4 -4.35 -13.74 11.63
N ALA A 5 -3.47 -14.02 10.67
CA ALA A 5 -2.17 -13.34 10.55
C ALA A 5 -2.32 -11.84 10.18
N PHE A 6 -3.50 -11.43 9.70
CA PHE A 6 -3.83 -10.04 9.37
C PHE A 6 -4.49 -9.27 10.53
N ARG A 7 -4.71 -9.90 11.70
CA ARG A 7 -5.29 -9.20 12.86
C ARG A 7 -4.33 -8.20 13.51
N ASN A 8 -3.03 -8.42 13.34
CA ASN A 8 -1.99 -7.48 13.71
C ASN A 8 -1.42 -6.94 12.39
N CYS A 9 -1.43 -5.62 12.20
CA CYS A 9 -0.71 -5.04 11.07
C CYS A 9 0.77 -5.35 11.28
N VAL A 10 1.37 -6.13 10.38
CA VAL A 10 2.81 -6.47 10.43
C VAL A 10 3.68 -5.20 10.33
N PHE A 11 3.08 -4.13 9.79
CA PHE A 11 3.69 -2.80 9.63
C PHE A 11 2.80 -1.76 10.32
N PRO A 12 3.06 -1.43 11.59
CA PRO A 12 2.21 -0.52 12.35
C PRO A 12 2.28 0.93 11.83
N ASP A 13 3.36 1.28 11.12
CA ASP A 13 3.61 2.61 10.60
C ASP A 13 2.95 2.85 9.24
N ASP A 14 2.45 1.81 8.58
CA ASP A 14 1.70 1.96 7.34
C ASP A 14 0.36 2.66 7.60
N CYS A 15 0.09 3.72 6.82
CA CYS A 15 -1.23 4.32 6.77
C CYS A 15 -2.10 3.52 5.80
N ILE A 16 -3.22 2.96 6.26
CA ILE A 16 -4.08 2.09 5.44
C ILE A 16 -5.49 2.66 5.39
N ARG A 17 -6.04 2.76 4.19
CA ARG A 17 -7.45 3.09 3.95
C ARG A 17 -8.14 1.94 3.22
N ARG A 18 -9.25 1.45 3.78
CA ARG A 18 -9.99 0.31 3.23
C ARG A 18 -11.13 0.76 2.32
N PHE A 19 -11.29 0.08 1.19
CA PHE A 19 -12.40 0.25 0.24
C PHE A 19 -13.14 -1.08 0.13
N GLY A 20 -14.29 -1.16 0.79
CA GLY A 20 -15.03 -2.42 0.85
C GLY A 20 -14.26 -3.52 1.59
N SER A 21 -14.53 -4.77 1.21
CA SER A 21 -13.94 -5.96 1.84
C SER A 21 -12.70 -6.50 1.14
N ASP A 22 -12.46 -6.09 -0.11
CA ASP A 22 -11.48 -6.70 -1.02
C ASP A 22 -10.37 -5.73 -1.43
N GLN A 23 -10.49 -4.43 -1.16
CA GLN A 23 -9.53 -3.42 -1.60
C GLN A 23 -9.02 -2.55 -0.45
N VAL A 24 -7.72 -2.20 -0.50
CA VAL A 24 -7.09 -1.23 0.40
C VAL A 24 -6.13 -0.34 -0.39
N SER A 25 -6.09 0.95 -0.07
CA SER A 25 -4.92 1.79 -0.37
C SER A 25 -4.03 1.88 0.86
N PHE A 26 -2.74 2.06 0.63
CA PHE A 26 -1.77 2.19 1.69
C PHE A 26 -0.65 3.17 1.33
N GLU A 27 -0.05 3.73 2.36
CA GLU A 27 1.20 4.46 2.31
C GLU A 27 2.17 3.82 3.30
N THR A 28 3.34 3.42 2.80
CA THR A 28 4.50 3.12 3.64
C THR A 28 5.33 4.40 3.80
N PRO A 29 5.52 4.89 5.04
CA PRO A 29 6.23 6.14 5.30
C PRO A 29 7.69 6.13 4.81
N ILE A 30 8.27 7.32 4.76
CA ILE A 30 9.69 7.50 4.47
C ILE A 30 10.54 6.68 5.45
N ASN A 31 11.59 6.05 4.94
CA ASN A 31 12.58 5.30 5.74
C ASN A 31 12.05 4.14 6.61
N GLU A 32 10.78 3.77 6.49
CA GLU A 32 10.18 2.66 7.22
C GLU A 32 10.02 1.39 6.37
N ASP A 33 9.95 0.25 7.06
CA ASP A 33 9.53 -1.01 6.45
C ASP A 33 8.01 -1.13 6.51
N GLY A 34 7.40 -1.59 5.41
CA GLY A 34 5.95 -1.55 5.22
C GLY A 34 5.44 -2.54 4.20
N ILE A 35 4.12 -2.53 3.94
CA ILE A 35 3.50 -3.27 2.82
C ILE A 35 4.17 -2.88 1.51
N GLY A 36 4.52 -1.59 1.35
CA GLY A 36 5.25 -1.10 0.19
C GLY A 36 6.62 -1.74 0.00
N THR A 37 7.35 -2.05 1.08
CA THR A 37 8.67 -2.68 1.00
C THR A 37 8.61 -4.20 0.84
N MET A 38 7.43 -4.82 1.01
CA MET A 38 7.19 -6.20 0.56
C MET A 38 7.19 -6.34 -0.97
N SER A 39 7.21 -5.22 -1.70
CA SER A 39 7.50 -5.19 -3.13
C SER A 39 9.01 -5.32 -3.40
N ARG A 40 9.49 -4.83 -4.55
CA ARG A 40 10.92 -4.67 -4.84
C ARG A 40 11.45 -3.27 -4.56
N LEU A 41 10.60 -2.36 -4.08
CA LEU A 41 11.00 -1.00 -3.71
C LEU A 41 11.63 -1.01 -2.32
N VAL A 42 12.88 -0.56 -2.25
CA VAL A 42 13.59 -0.36 -0.97
C VAL A 42 13.13 0.94 -0.32
N LYS A 43 13.20 1.05 1.01
CA LYS A 43 12.94 2.29 1.74
C LYS A 43 13.79 3.47 1.24
N SER A 44 13.23 4.68 1.30
CA SER A 44 13.92 5.92 0.92
C SER A 44 13.26 7.15 1.56
N GLU A 45 13.77 8.33 1.24
CA GLU A 45 13.23 9.66 1.60
C GLU A 45 11.88 10.01 0.94
N ASP A 46 11.28 9.07 0.22
CA ASP A 46 10.01 9.25 -0.46
C ASP A 46 9.08 8.08 -0.10
N PRO A 47 7.83 8.36 0.27
CA PRO A 47 6.90 7.32 0.68
C PRO A 47 6.59 6.37 -0.49
N ILE A 48 6.19 5.15 -0.15
CA ILE A 48 5.68 4.19 -1.12
C ILE A 48 4.17 4.21 -1.04
N LEU A 49 3.51 4.51 -2.15
CA LEU A 49 2.07 4.50 -2.27
C LEU A 49 1.64 3.21 -2.96
N GLY A 50 0.51 2.65 -2.55
CA GLY A 50 -0.01 1.49 -3.23
C GLY A 50 -1.47 1.21 -3.01
N MET A 51 -1.94 0.26 -3.80
CA MET A 51 -3.26 -0.32 -3.71
C MET A 51 -3.12 -1.84 -3.80
N ALA A 52 -3.80 -2.53 -2.90
CA ALA A 52 -3.95 -3.98 -2.95
C ALA A 52 -5.42 -4.33 -3.15
N LYS A 53 -5.68 -5.28 -4.05
CA LYS A 53 -6.99 -5.85 -4.30
C LYS A 53 -6.92 -7.37 -4.23
N MET A 54 -7.83 -7.99 -3.47
CA MET A 54 -8.01 -9.43 -3.47
C MET A 54 -9.10 -9.85 -4.46
N ASN A 55 -8.90 -10.98 -5.13
CA ASN A 55 -9.96 -11.66 -5.87
C ASN A 55 -10.72 -12.65 -4.95
N GLU A 56 -11.70 -13.35 -5.52
CA GLU A 56 -12.51 -14.35 -4.81
C GLU A 56 -11.70 -15.58 -4.36
N ASP A 57 -10.60 -15.88 -5.05
CA ASP A 57 -9.67 -16.97 -4.73
C ASP A 57 -8.66 -16.59 -3.63
N ASN A 58 -8.72 -15.37 -3.10
CA ASN A 58 -7.79 -14.77 -2.13
C ASN A 58 -6.37 -14.51 -2.67
N ASP A 59 -6.23 -14.37 -3.99
CA ASP A 59 -5.01 -13.84 -4.60
C ASP A 59 -5.00 -12.31 -4.48
N ALA A 60 -3.90 -11.77 -3.95
CA ALA A 60 -3.70 -10.34 -3.85
C ALA A 60 -2.93 -9.82 -5.08
N THR A 61 -3.51 -8.86 -5.77
CA THR A 61 -2.81 -8.03 -6.77
C THR A 61 -2.43 -6.71 -6.13
N LEU A 62 -1.16 -6.32 -6.29
CA LEU A 62 -0.65 -5.05 -5.77
C LEU A 62 -0.22 -4.14 -6.93
N LEU A 63 -0.65 -2.88 -6.88
CA LEU A 63 -0.08 -1.78 -7.63
C LEU A 63 0.67 -0.89 -6.65
N VAL A 64 1.98 -0.76 -6.82
CA VAL A 64 2.87 -0.07 -5.88
C VAL A 64 3.76 0.89 -6.66
N MET A 65 3.94 2.09 -6.13
CA MET A 65 4.76 3.12 -6.77
C MET A 65 5.42 4.05 -5.75
N ARG A 66 6.50 4.67 -6.18
CA ARG A 66 7.12 5.81 -5.53
C ARG A 66 7.21 6.94 -6.54
N LEU A 67 6.65 8.09 -6.20
CA LEU A 67 6.63 9.26 -7.07
C LEU A 67 7.62 10.30 -6.56
N ASN A 68 8.24 11.04 -7.48
CA ASN A 68 8.99 12.24 -7.13
C ASN A 68 8.07 13.22 -6.35
N PRO A 69 8.58 13.97 -5.36
CA PRO A 69 7.82 14.94 -4.58
C PRO A 69 6.92 15.87 -5.43
N ALA A 70 7.42 16.34 -6.57
CA ALA A 70 6.68 17.23 -7.46
C ALA A 70 5.45 16.57 -8.12
N LEU A 71 5.38 15.24 -8.12
CA LEU A 71 4.34 14.44 -8.78
C LEU A 71 3.42 13.70 -7.80
N ARG A 72 3.61 13.84 -6.47
CA ARG A 72 2.84 13.09 -5.45
C ARG A 72 1.33 13.23 -5.60
N ASN A 73 0.85 14.39 -6.05
CA ASN A 73 -0.58 14.64 -6.28
C ASN A 73 -1.19 13.79 -7.40
N LEU A 74 -0.37 13.18 -8.27
CA LEU A 74 -0.83 12.22 -9.28
C LEU A 74 -1.12 10.85 -8.68
N GLY A 75 -0.70 10.60 -7.43
CA GLY A 75 -0.81 9.29 -6.81
C GLY A 75 -2.23 8.71 -6.79
N PRO A 76 -3.23 9.46 -6.28
CA PRO A 76 -4.63 9.03 -6.31
C PRO A 76 -5.14 8.76 -7.72
N THR A 77 -4.69 9.55 -8.71
CA THR A 77 -5.10 9.39 -10.12
C THR A 77 -4.57 8.09 -10.72
N ILE A 78 -3.28 7.79 -10.50
CA ILE A 78 -2.65 6.57 -11.02
C ILE A 78 -3.28 5.32 -10.37
N LEU A 79 -3.51 5.37 -9.07
CA LEU A 79 -4.08 4.24 -8.33
C LEU A 79 -5.61 4.11 -8.50
N SER A 80 -6.25 5.15 -9.03
CA SER A 80 -7.73 5.26 -9.14
C SER A 80 -8.44 5.03 -7.80
N VAL A 81 -7.84 5.49 -6.71
CA VAL A 81 -8.36 5.40 -5.33
C VAL A 81 -8.02 6.67 -4.56
N GLU A 82 -8.72 6.91 -3.46
CA GLU A 82 -8.26 7.89 -2.48
C GLU A 82 -7.09 7.31 -1.66
N LEU A 83 -6.09 8.14 -1.42
CA LEU A 83 -5.01 7.80 -0.50
C LEU A 83 -5.43 8.08 0.96
N PRO A 84 -4.76 7.46 1.95
CA PRO A 84 -4.97 7.73 3.37
C PRO A 84 -4.77 9.21 3.73
#